data_AF-A0A964UYR3-F1
#
_entry.id   AF-A0A964UYR3-F1
#
_cell.length_a   1.000
_cell.length_b   1.000
_cell.length_c   1.000
_cell.angle_alpha   90.00
_cell.angle_beta   90.00
_cell.angle_gamma   90.00
#
_symmetry.space_group_name_H-M   'P 1'
#
loop_
_entity.id
_entity.type
_entity.pdbx_description
1 polymer ?
#
loop_
_entity_poly.entity_id
_entity_poly.type
_entity_poly.pdbx_seq_one_letter_code
_entity_poly.pdbx_strand_id
1 'polypeptide(L)'
;PGTPSAAQGEGLVQFVLGAHVGQRNTRLFWAACRAYENGIGDTLAPRLTTAATRTGLTPHEARTTIASAARVVSGRSGTAGATG
;
A
#
# COMPACT_ATOMS: atom_id res chain seq x y z
N PRO A 1 2.33 14.79 19.84
CA PRO A 1 2.56 13.37 19.48
C PRO A 1 1.58 12.98 18.36
N GLY A 2 2.05 12.39 17.27
CA GLY A 2 1.16 11.96 16.18
C GLY A 2 0.28 10.78 16.61
N THR A 3 -0.93 10.67 16.06
CA THR A 3 -1.76 9.48 16.25
C THR A 3 -1.04 8.25 15.68
N PRO A 4 -1.21 7.05 16.28
CA PRO A 4 -0.50 5.84 15.85
C PRO A 4 -0.68 5.56 14.34
N SER A 5 -1.85 5.88 13.78
CA SER A 5 -2.18 5.76 12.36
C SER A 5 -1.30 6.63 11.45
N ALA A 6 -0.93 7.83 11.91
CA ALA A 6 -0.09 8.74 11.14
C ALA A 6 1.38 8.27 11.11
N ALA A 7 1.90 7.81 12.26
CA ALA A 7 3.25 7.24 12.34
C ALA A 7 3.36 5.94 11.53
N GLN A 8 2.31 5.11 11.57
CA GLN A 8 2.24 3.89 10.78
C GLN A 8 2.18 4.17 9.28
N GLY A 9 1.41 5.17 8.84
CA GLY A 9 1.39 5.63 7.46
C GLY A 9 2.75 6.15 6.98
N GLU A 10 3.47 6.89 7.83
CA GLU A 10 4.83 7.36 7.52
C GLU A 10 5.81 6.19 7.33
N GLY A 11 5.78 5.20 8.22
CA GLY A 11 6.65 4.02 8.10
C GLY A 11 6.46 3.26 6.79
N LEU A 12 5.23 3.14 6.31
CA LEU A 12 4.91 2.51 5.02
C LEU A 12 5.44 3.33 3.83
N VAL A 13 5.36 4.66 3.89
CA VAL A 13 5.93 5.55 2.87
C VAL A 13 7.45 5.41 2.81
N GLN A 14 8.13 5.42 3.96
CA GLN A 14 9.58 5.25 4.02
C GLN A 14 10.03 3.88 3.53
N PHE A 15 9.25 2.82 3.84
CA PHE A 15 9.51 1.48 3.33
C PHE A 15 9.49 1.41 1.79
N VAL A 16 8.53 2.10 1.16
CA VAL A 16 8.47 2.19 -0.31
C VAL A 16 9.64 3.00 -0.85
N LEU A 17 10.00 4.13 -0.23
CA LEU A 17 11.13 4.96 -0.66
C LEU A 17 12.48 4.21 -0.64
N GLY A 18 12.64 3.25 0.27
CA GLY A 18 13.83 2.40 0.32
C GLY A 18 13.90 1.32 -0.77
N ALA A 19 12.92 1.23 -1.69
CA ALA A 19 12.85 0.14 -2.66
C ALA A 19 13.93 0.22 -3.75
N HIS A 20 14.65 -0.89 -3.91
CA HIS A 20 15.64 -1.05 -4.97
C HIS A 20 15.01 -1.52 -6.28
N VAL A 21 15.77 -1.41 -7.39
CA VAL A 21 15.40 -1.98 -8.70
C VAL A 21 15.01 -3.45 -8.53
N GLY A 22 13.91 -3.86 -9.17
CA GLY A 22 13.34 -5.20 -9.05
C GLY A 22 12.41 -5.43 -7.84
N GLN A 23 12.41 -4.54 -6.83
CA GLN A 23 11.56 -4.68 -5.63
C GLN A 23 10.49 -3.59 -5.49
N ARG A 24 10.52 -2.54 -6.32
CA ARG A 24 9.64 -1.36 -6.22
C ARG A 24 8.16 -1.72 -6.17
N ASN A 25 7.72 -2.53 -7.13
CA ASN A 25 6.33 -2.94 -7.23
C ASN A 25 5.91 -3.84 -6.05
N THR A 26 6.73 -4.84 -5.71
CA THR A 26 6.48 -5.75 -4.57
C THR A 26 6.39 -4.99 -3.24
N ARG A 27 7.31 -4.05 -3.00
CA ARG A 27 7.29 -3.24 -1.76
C ARG A 27 6.09 -2.30 -1.72
N LEU A 28 5.74 -1.68 -2.84
CA LEU A 28 4.52 -0.86 -2.95
C LEU A 28 3.26 -1.69 -2.69
N PHE A 29 3.16 -2.88 -3.28
CA PHE A 29 2.02 -3.77 -3.09
C PHE A 29 1.86 -4.17 -1.63
N TRP A 30 2.95 -4.57 -0.97
CA TRP A 30 2.94 -4.90 0.46
C TRP A 30 2.51 -3.71 1.32
N ALA A 31 3.08 -2.52 1.07
CA ALA A 31 2.75 -1.32 1.83
C ALA A 31 1.28 -0.91 1.64
N ALA A 32 0.75 -1.01 0.42
CA ALA A 32 -0.65 -0.75 0.11
C ALA A 32 -1.57 -1.76 0.80
N CYS A 33 -1.27 -3.06 0.75
CA CYS A 33 -2.03 -4.08 1.47
C CYS A 33 -2.12 -3.73 2.96
N ARG A 34 -0.98 -3.40 3.57
CA ARG A 34 -0.93 -3.04 4.98
C ARG A 34 -1.73 -1.79 5.29
N ALA A 35 -1.70 -0.78 4.42
CA ALA A 35 -2.50 0.43 4.60
C ALA A 35 -4.01 0.13 4.55
N TYR A 36 -4.47 -0.68 3.61
CA TYR A 36 -5.88 -1.09 3.49
C TYR A 36 -6.35 -1.98 4.64
N GLU A 37 -5.51 -2.90 5.11
CA GLU A 37 -5.79 -3.72 6.30
C GLU A 37 -5.98 -2.86 7.57
N ASN A 38 -5.33 -1.70 7.65
CA ASN A 38 -5.43 -0.77 8.77
C ASN A 38 -6.46 0.36 8.54
N GLY A 39 -7.24 0.29 7.46
CA GLY A 39 -8.27 1.29 7.14
C GLY A 39 -7.73 2.68 6.76
N ILE A 40 -6.44 2.80 6.47
CA ILE A 40 -5.79 4.07 6.06
C ILE A 40 -5.41 4.09 4.57
N GLY A 41 -5.77 3.04 3.82
CA GLY A 41 -5.38 2.85 2.42
C GLY A 41 -5.74 4.03 1.52
N ASP A 42 -6.98 4.51 1.56
CA ASP A 42 -7.42 5.60 0.67
C ASP A 42 -6.73 6.94 0.98
N THR A 43 -6.49 7.23 2.26
CA THR A 43 -5.77 8.42 2.69
C THR A 43 -4.28 8.34 2.33
N LEU A 44 -3.70 7.13 2.38
CA LEU A 44 -2.27 6.92 2.14
C LEU A 44 -1.93 6.71 0.66
N ALA A 45 -2.91 6.33 -0.18
CA ALA A 45 -2.70 6.03 -1.60
C ALA A 45 -1.99 7.13 -2.40
N PRO A 46 -2.31 8.43 -2.25
CA PRO A 46 -1.57 9.50 -2.91
C PRO A 46 -0.10 9.53 -2.49
N ARG A 47 0.17 9.36 -1.19
CA ARG A 47 1.53 9.39 -0.62
C ARG A 47 2.37 8.19 -1.07
N LEU A 48 1.77 6.99 -1.09
CA LEU A 48 2.40 5.78 -1.62
C LEU A 48 2.68 5.91 -3.12
N THR A 49 1.79 6.54 -3.89
CA THR A 49 2.02 6.81 -5.31
C THR A 49 3.23 7.72 -5.50
N THR A 50 3.31 8.82 -4.77
CA THR A 50 4.48 9.73 -4.82
C THR A 50 5.78 9.05 -4.40
N ALA A 51 5.75 8.21 -3.37
CA ALA A 51 6.92 7.44 -2.94
C ALA A 51 7.39 6.47 -4.04
N ALA A 52 6.45 5.72 -4.62
CA ALA A 52 6.71 4.79 -5.71
C ALA A 52 7.32 5.48 -6.93
N THR A 53 6.81 6.65 -7.32
CA THR A 53 7.36 7.40 -8.46
C THR A 53 8.79 7.87 -8.19
N ARG A 54 9.11 8.24 -6.95
CA ARG A 54 10.50 8.59 -6.57
C ARG A 54 11.44 7.41 -6.66
N THR A 55 10.95 6.18 -6.49
CA THR A 55 11.77 4.99 -6.70
C THR A 55 11.98 4.65 -8.16
N GLY A 56 11.16 5.17 -9.09
CA GLY A 56 11.26 4.95 -10.53
C GLY A 56 10.11 4.14 -11.14
N LEU A 57 8.99 3.96 -10.42
CA LEU A 57 7.74 3.47 -11.02
C LEU A 57 7.02 4.60 -11.75
N THR A 58 6.23 4.27 -12.78
CA THR A 58 5.34 5.28 -13.38
C THR A 58 4.14 5.55 -12.47
N PRO A 59 3.52 6.75 -12.52
CA PRO A 59 2.30 7.03 -11.75
C PRO A 59 1.14 6.08 -12.10
N HIS A 60 1.08 5.59 -13.34
CA HIS A 60 0.06 4.63 -13.77
C HIS A 60 0.31 3.24 -13.14
N GLU A 61 1.54 2.76 -13.20
CA GLU A 61 1.94 1.49 -12.59
C GLU A 61 1.71 1.50 -11.07
N ALA A 62 2.13 2.57 -10.39
CA ALA A 62 1.93 2.73 -8.95
C ALA A 62 0.44 2.68 -8.56
N ARG A 63 -0.42 3.41 -9.28
CA ARG A 63 -1.88 3.39 -9.04
C ARG A 63 -2.50 2.02 -9.32
N THR A 64 -2.05 1.36 -10.39
CA THR A 64 -2.49 0.00 -10.72
C THR A 64 -2.15 -0.97 -9.59
N THR A 65 -0.92 -0.93 -9.08
CA THR A 65 -0.47 -1.77 -7.95
C THR A 65 -1.30 -1.52 -6.68
N ILE A 66 -1.54 -0.26 -6.32
CA ILE A 66 -2.36 0.11 -5.16
C ILE A 66 -3.78 -0.42 -5.32
N ALA A 67 -4.38 -0.25 -6.50
CA ALA A 67 -5.72 -0.76 -6.78
C ALA A 67 -5.78 -2.30 -6.72
N SER A 68 -4.74 -3.01 -7.14
CA SER A 68 -4.63 -4.46 -6.99
C SER A 68 -4.55 -4.87 -5.52
N ALA A 69 -3.76 -4.16 -4.71
CA ALA A 69 -3.67 -4.41 -3.27
C ALA A 69 -5.03 -4.21 -2.57
N ALA A 70 -5.76 -3.14 -2.91
CA ALA A 70 -7.10 -2.87 -2.40
C ALA A 70 -8.05 -4.06 -2.66
N ARG A 71 -8.09 -4.54 -3.92
CA ARG A 71 -8.92 -5.70 -4.31
C ARG A 71 -8.57 -6.97 -3.53
N VAL A 72 -7.28 -7.22 -3.31
CA VAL A 72 -6.82 -8.40 -2.55
C VAL A 72 -7.24 -8.34 -1.08
N VAL A 73 -7.21 -7.15 -0.47
CA VAL A 73 -7.67 -6.97 0.91
C VAL A 73 -9.20 -7.10 0.99
N SER A 74 -9.95 -6.46 0.09
CA SER A 74 -11.41 -6.58 0.03
C SER A 74 -11.89 -8.01 -0.26
N GLY A 75 -11.17 -8.76 -1.10
CA GLY A 75 -11.48 -10.16 -1.41
C GLY A 75 -11.22 -11.13 -0.25
N ARG A 76 -10.17 -10.89 0.55
CA ARG A 76 -9.86 -11.72 1.74
C ARG A 76 -10.91 -11.62 2.83
N SER A 77 -11.55 -10.46 2.99
CA SER A 77 -12.68 -10.29 3.90
C SER A 77 -13.92 -11.09 3.45
N GLY A 78 -14.05 -11.40 2.15
CA GLY A 78 -15.17 -12.17 1.59
C GLY A 78 -15.07 -13.69 1.75
N THR A 79 -13.86 -14.24 1.91
CA THR A 79 -13.64 -15.70 2.06
C THR A 79 -13.74 -16.21 3.51
N ALA A 80 -13.79 -15.32 4.50
CA ALA A 80 -13.89 -15.70 5.91
C ALA A 80 -15.31 -16.12 6.37
N GLY A 81 -16.29 -16.18 5.45
CA GLY A 81 -17.69 -16.52 5.74
C GLY A 81 -18.17 -17.91 5.27
N ALA A 82 -17.29 -18.75 4.72
CA ALA A 82 -17.66 -20.07 4.16
C ALA A 82 -17.07 -21.24 4.96
N THR A 83 -17.47 -21.38 6.22
CA THR A 83 -17.48 -22.67 6.94
C THR A 83 -18.58 -22.59 7.98
N GLY A 84 -19.75 -23.10 7.62
CA GLY A 84 -20.86 -23.43 8.50
C GLY A 84 -21.25 -24.88 8.22
#